data_AF-A0A523LEQ3-F1
#
_entry.id   AF-A0A523LEQ3-F1
#
_cell.length_a   1.000
_cell.length_b   1.000
_cell.length_c   1.000
_cell.angle_alpha   90.00
_cell.angle_beta   90.00
_cell.angle_gamma   90.00
#
_symmetry.space_group_name_H-M   'P 1'
#
loop_
_entity.id
_entity.type
_entity.pdbx_description
1 polymer ?
#
loop_
_entity_poly.entity_id
_entity_poly.type
_entity_poly.pdbx_seq_one_letter_code
_entity_poly.pdbx_strand_id
1 'polypeptide(L)'
;GARVAYVHSDRFVGEMVKAIRHDRIDSFKQFYRSLDALLIDDVQFLAGKERSQEEFFHTFNALFESKRQIILSCDRYPKEVKGLTDRLKSRFGWGLTVVVEPPEIETGAAILIQKASEHGLELDESVAVFVARRIRSNVRELEGALARLRAQARFTGQAVTVDFARDTLRDLLIVQQRLVTLQNIQKTAAEYYNIRLADMNSKRRNRSIARPRQIAMALAKELTEHSLPEIGDAFGGRDHTTVLHACRKVAELRETDPRIKEDWNNLLRILTN
;
A
#
# COMPACT_ATOMS: atom_id res chain seq x y z
N GLY A 1 15.19 20.80 -25.96
CA GLY A 1 14.60 19.67 -25.20
C GLY A 1 14.28 20.13 -23.79
N ALA A 2 13.31 19.52 -23.12
CA ALA A 2 12.97 19.86 -21.74
C ALA A 2 14.07 19.39 -20.77
N ARG A 3 14.38 20.20 -19.76
CA ARG A 3 15.28 19.84 -18.65
C ARG A 3 14.49 19.14 -17.56
N VAL A 4 14.70 17.84 -17.42
CA VAL A 4 13.97 17.00 -16.46
C VAL A 4 14.94 16.37 -15.49
N ALA A 5 14.61 16.37 -14.20
CA ALA A 5 15.34 15.60 -13.20
C ALA A 5 14.40 14.65 -12.47
N TYR A 6 14.85 13.39 -12.32
CA TYR A 6 14.29 12.43 -11.37
C TYR A 6 15.31 12.23 -10.25
N VAL A 7 14.89 12.45 -9.01
CA VAL A 7 15.74 12.27 -7.82
C VAL A 7 14.96 11.66 -6.68
N HIS A 8 15.61 10.84 -5.87
CA HIS A 8 15.08 10.47 -4.57
C HIS A 8 15.28 11.62 -3.57
N SER A 9 14.37 11.79 -2.61
CA SER A 9 14.46 12.92 -1.68
C SER A 9 15.71 12.88 -0.79
N ASP A 10 16.22 11.68 -0.44
CA ASP A 10 17.51 11.54 0.26
C ASP A 10 18.69 12.01 -0.59
N ARG A 11 18.63 11.79 -1.90
CA ARG A 11 19.65 12.29 -2.83
C ARG A 11 19.62 13.81 -2.91
N PHE A 12 18.44 14.42 -2.99
CA PHE A 12 18.29 15.88 -2.93
C PHE A 12 18.92 16.46 -1.66
N VAL A 13 18.65 15.85 -0.50
CA VAL A 13 19.25 16.21 0.79
C VAL A 13 20.77 16.08 0.73
N GLY A 14 21.28 14.95 0.24
CA GLY A 14 22.72 14.70 0.15
C GLY A 14 23.43 15.69 -0.75
N GLU A 15 22.85 16.01 -1.91
CA GLU A 15 23.36 17.00 -2.86
C GLU A 15 23.36 18.41 -2.25
N MET A 16 22.31 18.78 -1.51
CA MET A 16 22.24 20.05 -0.77
C MET A 16 23.35 20.13 0.30
N VAL A 17 23.50 19.11 1.13
CA VAL A 17 24.52 19.08 2.19
C VAL A 17 25.92 19.16 1.58
N LYS A 18 26.17 18.45 0.49
CA LYS A 18 27.43 18.52 -0.26
C LYS A 18 27.67 19.93 -0.82
N ALA A 19 26.64 20.56 -1.38
CA ALA A 19 26.74 21.92 -1.90
C ALA A 19 27.05 22.94 -0.79
N ILE A 20 26.46 22.82 0.39
CA ILE A 20 26.77 23.67 1.55
C ILE A 20 28.23 23.47 1.99
N ARG A 21 28.68 22.22 2.12
CA ARG A 21 30.06 21.92 2.56
C ARG A 21 31.14 22.45 1.62
N HIS A 22 30.84 22.57 0.34
CA HIS A 22 31.78 23.04 -0.68
C HIS A 22 31.52 24.48 -1.13
N ASP A 23 30.65 25.23 -0.44
CA ASP A 23 30.28 26.60 -0.78
C ASP A 23 29.75 26.76 -2.22
N ARG A 24 28.93 25.80 -2.65
CA ARG A 24 28.30 25.72 -3.98
C ARG A 24 26.78 25.65 -3.94
N ILE A 25 26.17 26.22 -2.88
CA ILE A 25 24.72 26.17 -2.70
C ILE A 25 23.96 26.89 -3.83
N ASP A 26 24.55 27.92 -4.42
CA ASP A 26 23.92 28.64 -5.53
C ASP A 26 23.86 27.80 -6.81
N SER A 27 24.89 27.00 -7.09
CA SER A 27 24.85 26.04 -8.21
C SER A 27 23.78 24.97 -8.00
N PHE A 28 23.61 24.48 -6.76
CA PHE A 28 22.53 23.56 -6.40
C PHE A 28 21.16 24.18 -6.65
N LYS A 29 20.94 25.41 -6.17
CA LYS A 29 19.69 26.16 -6.37
C LYS A 29 19.42 26.38 -7.86
N GLN A 30 20.41 26.85 -8.60
CA GLN A 30 20.30 27.12 -10.02
C GLN A 30 19.95 25.86 -10.80
N PHE A 31 20.59 24.73 -10.50
CA PHE A 31 20.31 23.45 -11.13
C PHE A 31 18.83 23.09 -10.99
N TYR A 32 18.34 22.94 -9.75
CA TYR A 32 16.97 22.48 -9.51
C TYR A 32 15.89 23.48 -9.94
N ARG A 33 16.11 24.79 -9.70
CA ARG A 33 15.11 25.83 -10.03
C ARG A 33 15.04 26.13 -11.53
N SER A 34 15.98 25.61 -12.33
CA SER A 34 15.98 25.76 -13.79
C SER A 34 15.22 24.64 -14.52
N LEU A 35 14.81 23.58 -13.83
CA LEU A 35 14.15 22.43 -14.45
C LEU A 35 12.80 22.80 -15.06
N ASP A 36 12.47 22.17 -16.18
CA ASP A 36 11.13 22.19 -16.77
C ASP A 36 10.19 21.19 -16.08
N ALA A 37 10.77 20.09 -15.56
CA ALA A 37 10.07 19.13 -14.70
C ALA A 37 10.99 18.57 -13.60
N LEU A 38 10.48 18.50 -12.38
CA LEU A 38 11.12 17.84 -11.24
C LEU A 38 10.25 16.68 -10.75
N LEU A 39 10.78 15.47 -10.86
CA LEU A 39 10.21 14.27 -10.28
C LEU A 39 11.02 13.95 -9.02
N ILE A 40 10.36 13.94 -7.87
CA ILE A 40 11.01 13.58 -6.61
C ILE A 40 10.29 12.41 -5.94
N ASP A 41 11.06 11.36 -5.71
CA ASP A 41 10.59 10.12 -5.11
C ASP A 41 10.72 10.19 -3.58
N ASP A 42 9.79 9.56 -2.88
CA ASP A 42 9.79 9.33 -1.44
C ASP A 42 9.98 10.60 -0.59
N VAL A 43 9.11 11.60 -0.78
CA VAL A 43 9.21 12.88 -0.06
C VAL A 43 9.08 12.75 1.46
N GLN A 44 8.59 11.62 1.98
CA GLN A 44 8.55 11.31 3.41
C GLN A 44 9.93 11.37 4.08
N PHE A 45 11.03 11.10 3.34
CA PHE A 45 12.38 11.17 3.91
C PHE A 45 12.91 12.59 4.11
N LEU A 46 12.15 13.64 3.72
CA LEU A 46 12.43 15.01 4.14
C LEU A 46 12.06 15.27 5.60
N ALA A 47 11.21 14.41 6.22
CA ALA A 47 10.76 14.57 7.58
C ALA A 47 11.92 14.71 8.59
N GLY A 48 11.81 15.66 9.51
CA GLY A 48 12.84 15.96 10.51
C GLY A 48 14.09 16.67 10.00
N LYS A 49 14.26 16.84 8.67
CA LYS A 49 15.41 17.54 8.07
C LYS A 49 15.09 19.00 7.78
N GLU A 50 15.01 19.83 8.83
CA GLU A 50 14.48 21.20 8.76
C GLU A 50 15.08 22.07 7.65
N ARG A 51 16.42 22.15 7.57
CA ARG A 51 17.11 22.93 6.52
C ARG A 51 16.79 22.43 5.12
N SER A 52 16.75 21.11 4.93
CA SER A 52 16.42 20.51 3.63
C SER A 52 14.96 20.70 3.25
N GLN A 53 14.04 20.65 4.22
CA GLN A 53 12.64 20.98 3.99
C GLN A 53 12.46 22.44 3.56
N GLU A 54 13.22 23.35 4.16
CA GLU A 54 13.21 24.76 3.79
C GLU A 54 13.72 25.00 2.37
N GLU A 55 14.89 24.45 2.02
CA GLU A 55 15.42 24.62 0.66
C GLU A 55 14.54 23.93 -0.39
N PHE A 56 13.97 22.77 -0.07
CA PHE A 56 12.99 22.11 -0.93
C PHE A 56 11.73 22.97 -1.11
N PHE A 57 11.23 23.60 -0.04
CA PHE A 57 10.08 24.52 -0.13
C PHE A 57 10.36 25.70 -1.06
N HIS A 58 11.55 26.30 -1.00
CA HIS A 58 11.94 27.38 -1.91
C HIS A 58 12.08 26.91 -3.36
N THR A 59 12.67 25.72 -3.56
CA THR A 59 12.79 25.10 -4.88
C THR A 59 11.43 24.79 -5.49
N PHE A 60 10.52 24.22 -4.69
CA PHE A 60 9.14 23.95 -5.09
C PHE A 60 8.43 25.23 -5.53
N ASN A 61 8.51 26.30 -4.73
CA ASN A 61 7.84 27.57 -5.06
C ASN A 61 8.40 28.19 -6.34
N ALA A 62 9.72 28.21 -6.52
CA ALA A 62 10.33 28.76 -7.73
C ALA A 62 9.87 28.02 -9.00
N LEU A 63 9.79 26.69 -8.93
CA LEU A 63 9.29 25.87 -10.04
C LEU A 63 7.79 26.06 -10.27
N PHE A 64 7.00 26.08 -9.20
CA PHE A 64 5.55 26.24 -9.25
C PHE A 64 5.15 27.61 -9.84
N GLU A 65 5.75 28.70 -9.35
CA GLU A 65 5.52 30.07 -9.84
C GLU A 65 5.93 30.21 -11.31
N SER A 66 6.98 29.50 -11.71
CA SER A 66 7.44 29.42 -13.10
C SER A 66 6.62 28.45 -13.97
N LYS A 67 5.50 27.92 -13.46
CA LYS A 67 4.61 26.95 -14.14
C LYS A 67 5.34 25.69 -14.65
N ARG A 68 6.32 25.21 -13.88
CA ARG A 68 7.08 23.99 -14.17
C ARG A 68 6.39 22.78 -13.56
N GLN A 69 6.59 21.61 -14.17
CA GLN A 69 5.95 20.39 -13.70
C GLN A 69 6.67 19.88 -12.45
N ILE A 70 5.90 19.53 -11.42
CA ILE A 70 6.42 18.87 -10.21
C ILE A 70 5.62 17.58 -10.03
N ILE A 71 6.31 16.47 -9.82
CA ILE A 71 5.71 15.16 -9.53
C ILE A 71 6.36 14.65 -8.25
N LEU A 72 5.54 14.30 -7.27
CA LEU A 72 5.98 13.80 -5.97
C LEU A 72 5.41 12.40 -5.78
N SER A 73 6.19 11.50 -5.20
CA SER A 73 5.66 10.26 -4.61
C SER A 73 5.80 10.30 -3.09
N CYS A 74 4.92 9.57 -2.39
CA CYS A 74 4.93 9.48 -0.94
C CYS A 74 4.26 8.17 -0.49
N ASP A 75 4.84 7.47 0.49
CA ASP A 75 4.32 6.20 1.01
C ASP A 75 2.97 6.32 1.76
N ARG A 76 2.63 7.53 2.17
CA ARG A 76 1.46 7.88 2.98
C ARG A 76 0.92 9.24 2.56
N TYR A 77 -0.28 9.57 2.97
CA TYR A 77 -0.81 10.92 2.72
C TYR A 77 0.11 11.97 3.36
N PRO A 78 0.43 13.08 2.67
CA PRO A 78 1.31 14.13 3.21
C PRO A 78 0.94 14.60 4.62
N LYS A 79 -0.36 14.66 4.93
CA LYS A 79 -0.88 15.06 6.25
C LYS A 79 -0.41 14.13 7.38
N GLU A 80 -0.26 12.84 7.10
CA GLU A 80 0.11 11.79 8.06
C GLU A 80 1.61 11.70 8.33
N VAL A 81 2.45 12.31 7.47
CA VAL A 81 3.90 12.25 7.62
C VAL A 81 4.31 13.12 8.82
N LYS A 82 4.69 12.46 9.91
CA LYS A 82 5.24 13.12 11.11
C LYS A 82 6.60 13.74 10.78
N GLY A 83 6.84 14.97 11.23
CA GLY A 83 8.11 15.67 10.99
C GLY A 83 8.21 16.43 9.66
N LEU A 84 7.20 16.37 8.78
CA LEU A 84 7.06 17.35 7.69
C LEU A 84 6.41 18.63 8.20
N THR A 85 6.93 19.78 7.77
CA THR A 85 6.37 21.10 8.08
C THR A 85 4.98 21.28 7.47
N ASP A 86 4.10 22.02 8.17
CA ASP A 86 2.72 22.26 7.71
C ASP A 86 2.66 22.96 6.35
N ARG A 87 3.65 23.81 6.05
CA ARG A 87 3.76 24.45 4.74
C ARG A 87 3.99 23.44 3.62
N LEU A 88 4.85 22.45 3.80
CA LEU A 88 5.06 21.40 2.80
C LEU A 88 3.83 20.50 2.66
N LYS A 89 3.22 20.12 3.80
CA LYS A 89 1.97 19.34 3.79
C LYS A 89 0.87 20.03 2.99
N SER A 90 0.73 21.35 3.17
CA SER A 90 -0.22 22.18 2.42
C SER A 90 0.11 22.18 0.93
N ARG A 91 1.38 22.43 0.55
CA ARG A 91 1.81 22.43 -0.86
C ARG A 91 1.59 21.09 -1.56
N PHE A 92 1.85 19.97 -0.88
CA PHE A 92 1.66 18.64 -1.47
C PHE A 92 0.17 18.35 -1.70
N GLY A 93 -0.72 18.91 -0.87
CA GLY A 93 -2.16 18.77 -1.00
C GLY A 93 -2.84 19.74 -1.97
N TRP A 94 -2.14 20.77 -2.47
CA TRP A 94 -2.70 21.74 -3.44
C TRP A 94 -2.77 21.17 -4.86
N GLY A 95 -1.93 20.17 -5.18
CA GLY A 95 -1.94 19.51 -6.48
C GLY A 95 -2.96 18.38 -6.57
N LEU A 96 -2.96 17.70 -7.71
CA LEU A 96 -3.67 16.44 -7.87
C LEU A 96 -2.99 15.36 -7.03
N THR A 97 -3.65 14.91 -5.96
CA THR A 97 -3.21 13.76 -5.18
C THR A 97 -3.94 12.52 -5.68
N VAL A 98 -3.21 11.55 -6.22
CA VAL A 98 -3.75 10.26 -6.67
C VAL A 98 -3.19 9.16 -5.78
N VAL A 99 -4.08 8.28 -5.31
CA VAL A 99 -3.70 7.09 -4.57
C VAL A 99 -3.44 5.97 -5.57
N VAL A 100 -2.28 5.32 -5.46
CA VAL A 100 -2.00 4.09 -6.20
C VAL A 100 -2.45 2.93 -5.32
N GLU A 101 -3.61 2.36 -5.65
CA GLU A 101 -4.15 1.21 -4.95
C GLU A 101 -3.48 -0.09 -5.45
N PRO A 102 -3.41 -1.14 -4.61
CA PRO A 102 -3.02 -2.46 -5.07
C PRO A 102 -3.87 -2.92 -6.25
N PRO A 103 -3.31 -3.67 -7.22
CA PRO A 103 -4.07 -4.11 -8.37
C PRO A 103 -5.15 -5.12 -7.95
N GLU A 104 -6.32 -5.05 -8.60
CA GLU A 104 -7.32 -6.12 -8.57
C GLU A 104 -6.74 -7.43 -9.15
N ILE A 105 -7.43 -8.56 -8.94
CA ILE A 105 -6.95 -9.88 -9.36
C ILE A 105 -6.67 -9.91 -10.86
N GLU A 106 -7.59 -9.38 -11.65
CA GLU A 106 -7.56 -9.34 -13.11
C GLU A 106 -6.40 -8.46 -13.59
N THR A 107 -6.26 -7.28 -12.99
CA THR A 107 -5.15 -6.36 -13.28
C THR A 107 -3.81 -6.97 -12.88
N GLY A 108 -3.73 -7.62 -11.72
CA GLY A 108 -2.53 -8.28 -11.22
C GLY A 108 -2.11 -9.46 -12.11
N ALA A 109 -3.07 -10.26 -12.60
CA ALA A 109 -2.82 -11.33 -13.54
C ALA A 109 -2.29 -10.78 -14.88
N ALA A 110 -2.88 -9.70 -15.40
CA ALA A 110 -2.41 -9.05 -16.61
C ALA A 110 -0.97 -8.51 -16.47
N ILE A 111 -0.66 -7.90 -15.32
CA ILE A 111 0.71 -7.44 -15.00
C ILE A 111 1.69 -8.63 -14.99
N LEU A 112 1.33 -9.74 -14.35
CA LEU A 112 2.17 -10.94 -14.28
C LEU A 112 2.45 -11.51 -15.67
N ILE A 113 1.43 -11.64 -16.52
CA ILE A 113 1.57 -12.16 -17.90
C ILE A 113 2.48 -11.25 -18.72
N GLN A 114 2.26 -9.93 -18.65
CA GLN A 114 3.07 -8.95 -19.36
C GLN A 114 4.54 -9.01 -18.91
N LYS A 115 4.78 -9.03 -17.59
CA LYS A 115 6.12 -9.13 -17.01
C LYS A 115 6.80 -10.46 -17.31
N ALA A 116 6.05 -11.56 -17.37
CA ALA A 116 6.57 -12.88 -17.73
C ALA A 116 7.06 -12.86 -19.19
N SER A 117 6.27 -12.28 -20.10
CA SER A 117 6.63 -12.11 -21.51
C SER A 117 7.88 -11.25 -21.70
N GLU A 118 7.98 -10.10 -21.02
CA GLU A 118 9.18 -9.24 -21.00
C GLU A 118 10.45 -9.97 -20.54
N HIS A 119 10.26 -11.05 -19.78
CA HIS A 119 11.31 -11.87 -19.20
C HIS A 119 11.52 -13.22 -19.90
N GLY A 120 10.86 -13.46 -21.04
CA GLY A 120 10.96 -14.69 -21.82
C GLY A 120 10.42 -15.92 -21.11
N LEU A 121 9.46 -15.75 -20.20
CA LEU A 121 8.74 -16.83 -19.53
C LEU A 121 7.31 -16.89 -20.08
N GLU A 122 6.92 -18.03 -20.66
CA GLU A 122 5.51 -18.30 -20.92
C GLU A 122 4.80 -18.61 -19.60
N LEU A 123 3.77 -17.83 -19.30
CA LEU A 123 2.98 -17.96 -18.08
C LEU A 123 1.50 -18.05 -18.45
N ASP A 124 0.91 -19.22 -18.22
CA ASP A 124 -0.52 -19.43 -18.43
C ASP A 124 -1.36 -18.52 -17.55
N GLU A 125 -2.51 -18.07 -18.09
CA GLU A 125 -3.46 -17.21 -17.39
C GLU A 125 -3.92 -17.83 -16.06
N SER A 126 -4.14 -19.15 -16.03
CA SER A 126 -4.53 -19.87 -14.82
C SER A 126 -3.51 -19.74 -13.69
N VAL A 127 -2.21 -19.71 -14.01
CA VAL A 127 -1.13 -19.51 -13.05
C VAL A 127 -1.06 -18.05 -12.63
N ALA A 128 -1.17 -17.11 -13.57
CA ALA A 128 -1.18 -15.68 -13.26
C ALA A 128 -2.32 -15.31 -12.31
N VAL A 129 -3.53 -15.81 -12.57
CA VAL A 129 -4.70 -15.63 -11.69
C VAL A 129 -4.48 -16.30 -10.34
N PHE A 130 -3.90 -17.50 -10.29
CA PHE A 130 -3.57 -18.17 -9.02
C PHE A 130 -2.63 -17.31 -8.16
N VAL A 131 -1.56 -16.78 -8.74
CA VAL A 131 -0.59 -15.94 -8.03
C VAL A 131 -1.23 -14.61 -7.61
N ALA A 132 -1.94 -13.92 -8.50
CA ALA A 132 -2.61 -12.65 -8.22
C ALA A 132 -3.70 -12.78 -7.13
N ARG A 133 -4.41 -13.92 -7.07
CA ARG A 133 -5.39 -14.18 -6.00
C ARG A 133 -4.75 -14.28 -4.62
N ARG A 134 -3.53 -14.82 -4.56
CA ARG A 134 -2.81 -15.08 -3.32
C ARG A 134 -1.99 -13.88 -2.86
N ILE A 135 -1.42 -13.12 -3.79
CA ILE A 135 -0.57 -11.96 -3.51
C ILE A 135 -1.35 -10.69 -3.88
N ARG A 136 -2.00 -10.08 -2.88
CA ARG A 136 -2.87 -8.90 -3.07
C ARG A 136 -2.26 -7.58 -2.58
N SER A 137 -1.02 -7.61 -2.11
CA SER A 137 -0.37 -6.50 -1.41
C SER A 137 0.05 -5.37 -2.37
N ASN A 138 0.90 -5.66 -3.36
CA ASN A 138 1.38 -4.70 -4.35
C ASN A 138 2.10 -5.40 -5.52
N VAL A 139 2.38 -4.62 -6.58
CA VAL A 139 3.06 -5.10 -7.80
C VAL A 139 4.46 -5.65 -7.53
N ARG A 140 5.20 -5.12 -6.55
CA ARG A 140 6.55 -5.58 -6.22
C ARG A 140 6.55 -7.02 -5.70
N GLU A 141 5.56 -7.40 -4.90
CA GLU A 141 5.42 -8.79 -4.46
C GLU A 141 5.02 -9.73 -5.61
N LEU A 142 4.17 -9.27 -6.54
CA LEU A 142 3.85 -10.02 -7.75
C LEU A 142 5.11 -10.28 -8.59
N GLU A 143 5.91 -9.24 -8.84
CA GLU A 143 7.20 -9.37 -9.55
C GLU A 143 8.18 -10.28 -8.81
N GLY A 144 8.23 -10.19 -7.48
CA GLY A 144 9.05 -11.06 -6.64
C GLY A 144 8.65 -12.53 -6.74
N ALA A 145 7.36 -12.82 -6.77
CA ALA A 145 6.85 -14.18 -6.99
C ALA A 145 7.17 -14.68 -8.39
N LEU A 146 6.95 -13.86 -9.42
CA LEU A 146 7.31 -14.19 -10.80
C LEU A 146 8.80 -14.49 -10.96
N ALA A 147 9.67 -13.70 -10.32
CA ALA A 147 11.11 -13.91 -10.34
C ALA A 147 11.50 -15.27 -9.73
N ARG A 148 10.84 -15.69 -8.64
CA ARG A 148 11.05 -17.01 -8.03
C ARG A 148 10.57 -18.13 -8.93
N LEU A 149 9.38 -18.02 -9.51
CA LEU A 149 8.85 -19.01 -10.47
C LEU A 149 9.80 -19.19 -11.64
N ARG A 150 10.26 -18.09 -12.24
CA ARG A 150 11.22 -18.10 -13.34
C ARG A 150 12.54 -18.75 -12.93
N ALA A 151 13.10 -18.37 -11.77
CA ALA A 151 14.36 -18.93 -11.29
C ALA A 151 14.25 -20.44 -11.06
N GLN A 152 13.18 -20.89 -10.40
CA GLN A 152 12.95 -22.30 -10.12
C GLN A 152 12.72 -23.09 -11.42
N ALA A 153 11.94 -22.57 -12.37
CA ALA A 153 11.66 -23.25 -13.64
C ALA A 153 12.92 -23.40 -14.49
N ARG A 154 13.79 -22.38 -14.51
CA ARG A 154 15.09 -22.46 -15.18
C ARG A 154 16.03 -23.47 -14.51
N PHE A 155 15.96 -23.61 -13.19
CA PHE A 155 16.79 -24.55 -12.45
C PHE A 155 16.33 -26.01 -12.62
N THR A 156 15.02 -26.27 -12.60
CA THR A 156 14.46 -27.63 -12.70
C THR A 156 14.12 -28.07 -14.13
N GLY A 157 14.05 -27.13 -15.08
CA GLY A 157 13.58 -27.37 -16.45
C GLY A 157 12.08 -27.70 -16.54
N GLN A 158 11.31 -27.48 -15.48
CA GLN A 158 9.88 -27.77 -15.45
C GLN A 158 9.05 -26.61 -16.00
N ALA A 159 7.90 -26.93 -16.60
CA ALA A 159 6.90 -25.95 -16.98
C ALA A 159 6.28 -25.29 -15.75
N VAL A 160 5.97 -23.99 -15.84
CA VAL A 160 5.33 -23.23 -14.76
C VAL A 160 3.83 -23.49 -14.78
N THR A 161 3.41 -24.56 -14.09
CA THR A 161 1.99 -24.90 -13.87
C THR A 161 1.48 -24.32 -12.54
N VAL A 162 0.16 -24.45 -12.27
CA VAL A 162 -0.43 -24.00 -11.00
C VAL A 162 0.17 -24.77 -9.82
N ASP A 163 0.39 -26.08 -9.95
CA ASP A 163 0.97 -26.90 -8.88
C ASP A 163 2.44 -26.54 -8.66
N PHE A 164 3.20 -26.34 -9.74
CA PHE A 164 4.56 -25.82 -9.66
C PHE A 164 4.62 -24.48 -8.92
N ALA A 165 3.69 -23.57 -9.22
CA ALA A 165 3.63 -22.28 -8.56
C ALA A 165 3.25 -22.39 -7.08
N ARG A 166 2.33 -23.28 -6.74
CA ARG A 166 1.93 -23.58 -5.37
C ARG A 166 3.10 -24.08 -4.53
N ASP A 167 3.89 -25.00 -5.08
CA ASP A 167 5.04 -25.57 -4.38
C ASP A 167 6.18 -24.56 -4.26
N THR A 168 6.50 -23.85 -5.35
CA THR A 168 7.59 -22.86 -5.40
C THR A 168 7.34 -21.67 -4.48
N LEU A 169 6.08 -21.24 -4.36
CA LEU A 169 5.70 -20.08 -3.56
C LEU A 169 5.24 -20.47 -2.15
N ARG A 170 5.28 -21.75 -1.77
CA ARG A 170 4.71 -22.26 -0.51
C ARG A 170 5.10 -21.43 0.72
N ASP A 171 6.38 -21.14 0.90
CA ASP A 171 6.85 -20.39 2.08
C ASP A 171 6.37 -18.94 2.08
N LEU A 172 6.32 -18.29 0.91
CA LEU A 172 5.76 -16.95 0.76
C LEU A 172 4.27 -16.95 1.13
N LEU A 173 3.53 -17.94 0.63
CA LEU A 173 2.11 -18.11 0.88
C LEU A 173 1.81 -18.41 2.36
N ILE A 174 2.66 -19.20 3.03
CA ILE A 174 2.51 -19.52 4.46
C ILE A 174 2.70 -18.26 5.32
N VAL A 175 3.69 -17.41 5.00
CA VAL A 175 3.90 -16.16 5.74
C VAL A 175 2.68 -15.24 5.61
N GLN A 176 2.15 -15.08 4.39
CA GLN A 176 0.93 -14.28 4.17
C GLN A 176 -0.29 -14.89 4.88
N GLN A 177 -0.49 -16.22 4.83
CA GLN A 177 -1.59 -16.89 5.53
C GLN A 177 -1.50 -16.76 7.06
N ARG A 178 -0.30 -16.74 7.64
CA ARG A 178 -0.12 -16.52 9.09
C ARG A 178 -0.51 -15.11 9.52
N LEU A 179 -0.30 -14.11 8.66
CA LEU A 179 -0.67 -12.73 8.94
C LEU A 179 -2.19 -12.52 8.84
N VAL A 180 -2.87 -13.20 7.91
CA VAL A 180 -4.30 -13.01 7.66
C VAL A 180 -5.14 -14.16 8.25
N THR A 181 -5.15 -14.28 9.58
CA THR A 181 -6.00 -15.24 10.31
C THR A 181 -7.20 -14.56 10.96
N LEU A 182 -8.28 -15.30 11.23
CA LEU A 182 -9.45 -14.76 11.95
C LEU A 182 -9.06 -14.15 13.31
N GLN A 183 -8.10 -14.78 14.00
CA GLN A 183 -7.57 -14.30 15.27
C GLN A 183 -6.79 -13.00 15.12
N ASN A 184 -5.92 -12.90 14.11
CA ASN A 184 -5.17 -11.66 13.87
C ASN A 184 -6.10 -10.53 13.44
N ILE A 185 -7.08 -10.79 12.57
CA ILE A 185 -8.09 -9.82 12.16
C ILE A 185 -8.87 -9.28 13.38
N GLN A 186 -9.30 -10.15 14.29
CA GLN A 186 -9.96 -9.73 15.53
C GLN A 186 -9.05 -8.87 16.41
N LYS A 187 -7.79 -9.29 16.58
CA LYS A 187 -6.80 -8.58 17.38
C LYS A 187 -6.51 -7.19 16.81
N THR A 188 -6.18 -7.11 15.53
CA THR A 188 -5.87 -5.85 14.84
C THR A 188 -7.06 -4.89 14.89
N ALA A 189 -8.28 -5.36 14.61
CA ALA A 189 -9.47 -4.52 14.72
C ALA A 189 -9.74 -4.07 16.17
N ALA A 190 -9.48 -4.93 17.16
CA ALA A 190 -9.65 -4.56 18.57
C ALA A 190 -8.65 -3.47 18.99
N GLU A 191 -7.38 -3.62 18.62
CA GLU A 191 -6.32 -2.64 18.89
C GLU A 191 -6.59 -1.31 18.19
N TYR A 192 -6.94 -1.33 16.90
CA TYR A 192 -7.23 -0.14 16.11
C TYR A 192 -8.38 0.70 16.70
N TYR A 193 -9.46 0.03 17.12
CA TYR A 193 -10.62 0.69 17.73
C TYR A 193 -10.50 0.89 19.24
N ASN A 194 -9.37 0.50 19.83
CA ASN A 194 -9.10 0.57 21.27
C ASN A 194 -10.18 -0.11 22.12
N ILE A 195 -10.59 -1.32 21.72
CA ILE A 195 -11.50 -2.21 22.47
C ILE A 195 -10.78 -3.46 22.92
N ARG A 196 -11.33 -4.19 23.90
CA ARG A 196 -10.74 -5.45 24.34
C ARG A 196 -11.01 -6.54 23.31
N LEU A 197 -10.06 -7.44 23.07
CA LEU A 197 -10.26 -8.58 22.17
C LEU A 197 -11.49 -9.43 22.58
N ALA A 198 -11.73 -9.61 23.88
CA ALA A 198 -12.92 -10.30 24.39
C ALA A 198 -14.24 -9.65 23.96
N ASP A 199 -14.25 -8.34 23.68
CA ASP A 199 -15.44 -7.64 23.20
C ASP A 199 -15.80 -8.06 21.76
N MET A 200 -14.87 -8.57 20.95
CA MET A 200 -15.17 -9.15 19.62
C MET A 200 -16.10 -10.36 19.72
N ASN A 201 -15.99 -11.13 20.79
CA ASN A 201 -16.81 -12.33 21.03
C ASN A 201 -18.04 -12.03 21.91
N SER A 202 -18.12 -10.86 22.54
CA SER A 202 -19.22 -10.52 23.46
C SER A 202 -20.57 -10.38 22.76
N LYS A 203 -21.69 -10.58 23.48
CA LYS A 203 -23.05 -10.34 22.97
C LYS A 203 -23.45 -8.85 22.95
N ARG A 204 -22.57 -7.93 23.37
CA ARG A 204 -22.86 -6.49 23.45
C ARG A 204 -23.13 -5.90 22.06
N ARG A 205 -24.17 -5.07 21.98
CA ARG A 205 -24.70 -4.47 20.74
C ARG A 205 -24.51 -2.94 20.64
N ASN A 206 -23.85 -2.32 21.62
CA ASN A 206 -23.50 -0.90 21.57
C ASN A 206 -22.63 -0.61 20.34
N ARG A 207 -22.85 0.55 19.70
CA ARG A 207 -22.22 0.90 18.42
C ARG A 207 -20.69 0.88 18.50
N SER A 208 -20.11 1.28 19.62
CA SER A 208 -18.66 1.28 19.88
C SER A 208 -18.02 -0.11 19.90
N ILE A 209 -18.78 -1.19 20.02
CA ILE A 209 -18.28 -2.57 19.92
C ILE A 209 -18.82 -3.24 18.64
N ALA A 210 -20.11 -3.02 18.34
CA ALA A 210 -20.75 -3.64 17.18
C ALA A 210 -20.14 -3.21 15.85
N ARG A 211 -19.73 -1.93 15.70
CA ARG A 211 -19.10 -1.44 14.45
C ARG A 211 -17.71 -2.04 14.21
N PRO A 212 -16.76 -1.97 15.16
CA PRO A 212 -15.47 -2.67 15.03
C PRO A 212 -15.63 -4.15 14.67
N ARG A 213 -16.58 -4.84 15.32
CA ARG A 213 -16.84 -6.26 15.07
C ARG A 213 -17.39 -6.52 13.67
N GLN A 214 -18.31 -5.69 13.19
CA GLN A 214 -18.85 -5.82 11.83
C GLN A 214 -17.76 -5.61 10.78
N ILE A 215 -16.87 -4.64 11.00
CA ILE A 215 -15.72 -4.37 10.13
C ILE A 215 -14.78 -5.57 10.13
N ALA A 216 -14.45 -6.11 11.30
CA ALA A 216 -13.61 -7.30 11.43
C ALA A 216 -14.22 -8.53 10.72
N MET A 217 -15.54 -8.74 10.80
CA MET A 217 -16.23 -9.82 10.07
C MET A 217 -16.18 -9.63 8.55
N ALA A 218 -16.39 -8.39 8.08
CA ALA A 218 -16.30 -8.07 6.67
C ALA A 218 -14.87 -8.25 6.13
N LEU A 219 -13.86 -7.78 6.87
CA LEU A 219 -12.45 -8.04 6.56
C LEU A 219 -12.12 -9.54 6.56
N ALA A 220 -12.60 -10.30 7.54
CA ALA A 220 -12.44 -11.75 7.57
C ALA A 220 -13.03 -12.40 6.31
N LYS A 221 -14.17 -11.92 5.83
CA LYS A 221 -14.80 -12.47 4.63
C LYS A 221 -14.06 -12.12 3.34
N GLU A 222 -13.42 -10.95 3.30
CA GLU A 222 -12.69 -10.46 2.12
C GLU A 222 -11.27 -11.03 2.02
N LEU A 223 -10.62 -11.21 3.17
CA LEU A 223 -9.21 -11.55 3.27
C LEU A 223 -8.93 -13.03 3.51
N THR A 224 -9.95 -13.82 3.86
CA THR A 224 -9.79 -15.27 4.12
C THR A 224 -10.73 -16.12 3.28
N GLU A 225 -10.43 -17.41 3.17
CA GLU A 225 -11.27 -18.40 2.49
C GLU A 225 -12.40 -18.94 3.37
N HIS A 226 -12.54 -18.46 4.62
CA HIS A 226 -13.56 -18.96 5.53
C HIS A 226 -14.99 -18.64 5.04
N SER A 227 -15.87 -19.60 5.27
CA SER A 227 -17.30 -19.50 5.06
C SER A 227 -17.98 -18.58 6.09
N LEU A 228 -19.19 -18.10 5.80
CA LEU A 228 -19.94 -17.27 6.74
C LEU A 228 -20.18 -17.96 8.10
N PRO A 229 -20.48 -19.27 8.17
CA PRO A 229 -20.56 -19.99 9.44
C PRO A 229 -19.25 -20.00 10.22
N GLU A 230 -18.11 -20.33 9.59
CA GLU A 230 -16.80 -20.38 10.25
C GLU A 230 -16.38 -19.01 10.82
N ILE A 231 -16.66 -17.94 10.08
CA ILE A 231 -16.47 -16.58 10.58
C ILE A 231 -17.40 -16.35 11.78
N GLY A 232 -18.68 -16.70 11.66
CA GLY A 232 -19.65 -16.57 12.75
C GLY A 232 -19.19 -17.23 14.05
N ASP A 233 -18.69 -18.46 13.97
CA ASP A 233 -18.16 -19.23 15.09
C ASP A 233 -16.94 -18.56 15.72
N ALA A 234 -15.99 -18.11 14.91
CA ALA A 234 -14.81 -17.40 15.40
C ALA A 234 -15.15 -16.11 16.14
N PHE A 235 -16.25 -15.45 15.79
CA PHE A 235 -16.75 -14.26 16.47
C PHE A 235 -17.80 -14.62 17.54
N GLY A 236 -17.56 -15.66 18.34
CA GLY A 236 -18.38 -16.00 19.50
C GLY A 236 -19.70 -16.72 19.16
N GLY A 237 -19.69 -17.62 18.18
CA GLY A 237 -20.84 -18.47 17.85
C GLY A 237 -22.01 -17.72 17.24
N ARG A 238 -21.73 -16.75 16.37
CA ARG A 238 -22.75 -15.93 15.71
C ARG A 238 -23.31 -16.64 14.48
N ASP A 239 -24.60 -16.49 14.26
CA ASP A 239 -25.24 -17.03 13.06
C ASP A 239 -24.69 -16.40 11.77
N HIS A 240 -24.58 -17.20 10.72
CA HIS A 240 -24.09 -16.79 9.40
C HIS A 240 -24.84 -15.56 8.83
N THR A 241 -26.14 -15.39 9.14
CA THR A 241 -26.92 -14.21 8.75
C THR A 241 -26.42 -12.93 9.42
N THR A 242 -25.86 -13.02 10.62
CA THR A 242 -25.23 -11.88 11.31
C THR A 242 -23.97 -11.43 10.57
N VAL A 243 -23.17 -12.39 10.11
CA VAL A 243 -21.96 -12.11 9.32
C VAL A 243 -22.34 -11.51 7.96
N LEU A 244 -23.34 -12.08 7.29
CA LEU A 244 -23.85 -11.54 6.03
C LEU A 244 -24.37 -10.10 6.18
N HIS A 245 -25.14 -9.84 7.23
CA HIS A 245 -25.61 -8.49 7.55
C HIS A 245 -24.45 -7.54 7.84
N ALA A 246 -23.43 -7.98 8.58
CA ALA A 246 -22.22 -7.19 8.83
C ALA A 246 -21.52 -6.81 7.51
N CYS A 247 -21.30 -7.76 6.62
CA CYS A 247 -20.66 -7.52 5.31
C CYS A 247 -21.43 -6.49 4.49
N ARG A 248 -22.75 -6.66 4.35
CA ARG A 248 -23.61 -5.71 3.62
C ARG A 248 -23.59 -4.32 4.24
N LYS A 249 -23.66 -4.25 5.58
CA LYS A 249 -23.70 -2.96 6.26
C LYS A 249 -22.38 -2.20 6.18
N VAL A 250 -21.25 -2.91 6.23
CA VAL A 250 -19.93 -2.30 6.07
C VAL A 250 -19.73 -1.83 4.64
N ALA A 251 -20.16 -2.59 3.63
CA ALA A 251 -20.12 -2.14 2.24
C ALA A 251 -20.90 -0.82 2.04
N GLU A 252 -22.13 -0.73 2.56
CA GLU A 252 -22.93 0.51 2.53
C GLU A 252 -22.23 1.68 3.25
N LEU A 253 -21.63 1.43 4.42
CA LEU A 253 -20.96 2.47 5.21
C LEU A 253 -19.65 2.96 4.57
N ARG A 254 -18.94 2.10 3.84
CA ARG A 254 -17.74 2.51 3.09
C ARG A 254 -18.06 3.53 2.00
N GLU A 255 -19.28 3.48 1.44
CA GLU A 255 -19.73 4.46 0.43
C GLU A 255 -20.29 5.73 1.06
N THR A 256 -20.87 5.64 2.26
CA THR A 256 -21.64 6.74 2.87
C THR A 256 -20.93 7.48 4.00
N ASP A 257 -19.94 6.86 4.65
CA ASP A 257 -19.21 7.42 5.79
C ASP A 257 -17.70 7.44 5.49
N PRO A 258 -17.12 8.62 5.18
CA PRO A 258 -15.69 8.75 4.89
C PRO A 258 -14.77 8.22 5.99
N ARG A 259 -15.19 8.29 7.26
CA ARG A 259 -14.39 7.78 8.38
C ARG A 259 -14.32 6.26 8.38
N ILE A 260 -15.44 5.59 8.07
CA ILE A 260 -15.46 4.14 7.95
C ILE A 260 -14.63 3.67 6.74
N LYS A 261 -14.66 4.43 5.64
CA LYS A 261 -13.80 4.17 4.47
C LYS A 261 -12.31 4.28 4.82
N GLU A 262 -11.93 5.33 5.54
CA GLU A 262 -10.57 5.53 6.01
C GLU A 262 -10.12 4.41 6.97
N ASP A 263 -10.95 4.09 7.97
CA ASP A 263 -10.68 2.99 8.91
C ASP A 263 -10.52 1.65 8.20
N TRP A 264 -11.40 1.36 7.23
CA TRP A 264 -11.32 0.16 6.41
C TRP A 264 -9.98 0.07 5.69
N ASN A 265 -9.58 1.14 4.98
CA ASN A 265 -8.33 1.18 4.23
C ASN A 265 -7.11 1.02 5.15
N ASN A 266 -7.13 1.64 6.33
CA ASN A 266 -6.07 1.51 7.33
C ASN A 266 -5.96 0.07 7.86
N LEU A 267 -7.08 -0.54 8.26
CA LEU A 267 -7.09 -1.92 8.74
C LEU A 267 -6.68 -2.91 7.66
N LEU A 268 -7.17 -2.74 6.43
CA LEU A 268 -6.77 -3.53 5.28
C LEU A 268 -5.25 -3.45 5.08
N ARG A 269 -4.69 -2.23 5.08
CA ARG A 269 -3.25 -1.99 4.96
C ARG A 269 -2.43 -2.63 6.08
N ILE A 270 -2.93 -2.68 7.32
CA ILE A 270 -2.22 -3.32 8.45
C ILE A 270 -2.27 -4.84 8.33
N LEU A 271 -3.36 -5.40 7.84
CA LEU A 271 -3.56 -6.85 7.74
C LEU A 271 -2.87 -7.48 6.53
N THR A 272 -2.62 -6.71 5.46
CA THR A 272 -2.05 -7.21 4.21
C THR A 272 -0.60 -6.81 3.95
N ASN A 273 0.05 -6.07 4.86
CA ASN A 273 1.47 -5.68 4.77
C ASN A 273 2.32 -6.33 5.86
#